data_AF-A0A957QVE2-F1
#
_entry.id   AF-A0A957QVE2-F1
#
_cell.length_a   1.000
_cell.length_b   1.000
_cell.length_c   1.000
_cell.angle_alpha   90.00
_cell.angle_beta   90.00
_cell.angle_gamma   90.00
#
_symmetry.space_group_name_H-M   'P 1'
#
loop_
_entity.id
_entity.type
_entity.pdbx_description
1 polymer ?
#
loop_
_entity_poly.entity_id
_entity_poly.type
_entity_poly.pdbx_seq_one_letter_code
_entity_poly.pdbx_strand_id
1 'polypeptide(L)'
;MKSIPQHRSMVFVLVIAASIALLAACTMITPTPAPGDSAAAGQGMMGQGQGQGMHRGGGMMGQGQDQGMMHQGGMMGQGGMMARHHAEIPAEYADLVNPIAADEASLGRGAESYTLYCATCHGESGMGDGPAGAALDPAPAPIAHTSQMLSDGYLFWRITEGGSHFETAMPVWQEVLDEDARWDVINYMRSLGSGTVGRGMGPGPRTGQGAAVEDHTAMLAAAMEAGAITQEEADLFERVHAVLSEQYGVGNMAMQGMGMQGRGMQAMQRAVTEQAVRDGALTQEDADRFTEIHDRLIEEGLMQ
;
A
#
# COMPACT_ATOMS: atom_id res chain seq x y z
N MET A 1 64.70 46.69 6.15
CA MET A 1 63.37 46.39 6.70
C MET A 1 62.31 46.89 5.72
N LYS A 2 61.50 45.94 5.23
CA LYS A 2 60.14 46.04 4.65
C LYS A 2 59.91 46.92 3.41
N SER A 3 59.77 46.22 2.28
CA SER A 3 59.04 46.60 1.07
C SER A 3 57.62 46.04 1.13
N ILE A 4 56.62 46.80 0.66
CA ILE A 4 55.60 46.47 -0.35
C ILE A 4 54.50 47.55 -0.32
N PRO A 5 54.20 48.23 -1.44
CA PRO A 5 53.05 49.11 -1.60
C PRO A 5 51.93 48.41 -2.39
N GLN A 6 50.65 48.67 -2.10
CA GLN A 6 49.57 48.43 -3.07
C GLN A 6 48.51 49.53 -3.05
N HIS A 7 48.37 50.13 -4.23
CA HIS A 7 47.33 51.07 -4.63
C HIS A 7 45.97 50.36 -4.67
N ARG A 8 44.96 51.04 -4.12
CA ARG A 8 43.55 50.61 -4.11
C ARG A 8 42.97 50.87 -5.51
N SER A 9 42.70 49.79 -6.23
CA SER A 9 42.05 49.81 -7.55
C SER A 9 40.59 50.25 -7.43
N MET A 10 40.32 51.46 -7.92
CA MET A 10 39.01 51.91 -8.39
C MET A 10 38.81 51.35 -9.80
N VAL A 11 38.21 50.17 -9.97
CA VAL A 11 37.57 49.77 -11.25
C VAL A 11 36.47 48.75 -10.94
N PHE A 12 35.32 48.88 -11.62
CA PHE A 12 34.18 47.94 -11.65
C PHE A 12 33.12 48.03 -10.54
N VAL A 13 32.64 49.24 -10.26
CA VAL A 13 31.22 49.47 -9.96
C VAL A 13 30.56 49.91 -11.28
N LEU A 14 30.09 48.99 -12.14
CA LEU A 14 29.12 49.30 -13.21
C LEU A 14 28.60 48.09 -14.05
N VAL A 15 28.15 46.96 -13.47
CA VAL A 15 27.40 45.96 -14.27
C VAL A 15 26.33 45.21 -13.45
N ILE A 16 25.42 45.89 -12.76
CA ILE A 16 24.15 45.28 -12.32
C ILE A 16 23.04 46.35 -12.32
N ALA A 17 22.68 46.86 -13.49
CA ALA A 17 21.48 47.69 -13.67
C ALA A 17 21.12 47.81 -15.16
N ALA A 18 20.60 46.74 -15.77
CA ALA A 18 19.74 46.79 -16.95
C ALA A 18 19.33 45.36 -17.35
N SER A 19 18.16 44.90 -16.92
CA SER A 19 17.30 43.90 -17.62
C SER A 19 16.04 43.63 -16.79
N ILE A 20 15.21 44.66 -16.61
CA ILE A 20 13.78 44.50 -16.31
C ILE A 20 13.04 45.09 -17.52
N ALA A 21 12.04 44.35 -18.00
CA ALA A 21 11.01 44.68 -18.99
C ALA A 21 11.26 44.24 -20.45
N LEU A 22 10.53 43.18 -20.84
CA LEU A 22 9.92 42.77 -22.14
C LEU A 22 9.91 41.22 -22.11
N LEU A 23 8.84 40.45 -22.31
CA LEU A 23 7.53 40.62 -22.93
C LEU A 23 6.60 39.54 -22.37
N ALA A 24 5.39 39.94 -21.99
CA ALA A 24 4.23 39.06 -22.02
C ALA A 24 3.77 38.95 -23.49
N ALA A 25 3.69 37.74 -24.03
CA ALA A 25 2.83 37.42 -25.16
C ALA A 25 2.52 35.92 -25.16
N CYS A 26 1.24 35.61 -24.99
CA CYS A 26 0.64 34.29 -25.15
C CYS A 26 0.90 33.73 -26.55
N THR A 27 1.27 32.45 -26.63
CA THR A 27 0.85 31.59 -27.75
C THR A 27 0.50 30.22 -27.18
N MET A 28 -0.78 29.90 -27.28
CA MET A 28 -1.35 28.59 -26.97
C MET A 28 -0.83 27.59 -28.00
N ILE A 29 -0.13 26.56 -27.55
CA ILE A 29 0.13 25.35 -28.34
C ILE A 29 -0.64 24.22 -27.67
N THR A 30 -1.83 23.95 -28.18
CA THR A 30 -2.58 22.73 -27.88
C THR A 30 -1.97 21.58 -28.68
N PRO A 31 -1.70 20.41 -28.08
CA PRO A 31 -1.40 19.21 -28.87
C PRO A 31 -2.68 18.71 -29.57
N THR A 32 -2.60 18.57 -30.88
CA THR A 32 -3.61 17.93 -31.74
C THR A 32 -3.73 16.43 -31.42
N PRO A 33 -4.92 15.89 -31.14
CA PRO A 33 -5.14 14.44 -31.13
C PRO A 33 -5.29 13.89 -32.56
N ALA A 34 -4.64 12.76 -32.82
CA ALA A 34 -4.74 12.01 -34.07
C ALA A 34 -6.15 11.38 -34.24
N PRO A 35 -6.64 11.18 -35.48
CA PRO A 35 -7.91 10.52 -35.72
C PRO A 35 -7.75 8.99 -35.69
N GLY A 36 -8.50 8.32 -34.82
CA GLY A 36 -8.54 6.87 -34.71
C GLY A 36 -9.86 6.40 -34.10
N ASP A 37 -10.83 6.19 -34.99
CA ASP A 37 -11.89 5.17 -34.96
C ASP A 37 -12.82 5.06 -33.75
N SER A 38 -13.96 5.74 -33.84
CA SER A 38 -15.21 5.26 -33.23
C SER A 38 -16.40 5.55 -34.13
N ALA A 39 -16.89 4.54 -34.85
CA ALA A 39 -18.30 4.39 -35.25
C ALA A 39 -18.51 3.06 -36.00
N ALA A 40 -18.81 1.99 -35.27
CA ALA A 40 -19.63 0.91 -35.84
C ALA A 40 -21.08 1.20 -35.45
N ALA A 41 -21.76 1.89 -36.36
CA ALA A 41 -23.20 2.06 -36.33
C ALA A 41 -23.89 0.70 -36.49
N GLY A 42 -24.81 0.40 -35.58
CA GLY A 42 -25.80 -0.64 -35.78
C GLY A 42 -26.80 -0.21 -36.86
N GLN A 43 -26.84 -0.95 -37.96
CA GLN A 43 -27.96 -1.01 -38.90
C GLN A 43 -28.09 -2.44 -39.42
N GLY A 44 -29.31 -2.96 -39.38
CA GLY A 44 -29.62 -4.36 -39.57
C GLY A 44 -29.47 -4.89 -41.00
N MET A 45 -29.40 -6.21 -41.09
CA MET A 45 -29.76 -6.95 -42.30
C MET A 45 -30.53 -8.21 -41.91
N MET A 46 -31.66 -8.37 -42.60
CA MET A 46 -32.51 -9.55 -42.57
C MET A 46 -31.76 -10.75 -43.15
N GLY A 47 -31.90 -11.91 -42.50
CA GLY A 47 -31.44 -13.19 -43.01
C GLY A 47 -32.44 -14.28 -42.63
N GLN A 48 -33.26 -14.65 -43.61
CA GLN A 48 -34.29 -15.68 -43.53
C GLN A 48 -33.66 -17.06 -43.27
N GLY A 49 -34.25 -17.84 -42.36
CA GLY A 49 -33.89 -19.23 -42.12
C GLY A 49 -35.09 -19.99 -41.56
N GLN A 50 -35.88 -20.56 -42.46
CA GLN A 50 -37.03 -21.40 -42.16
C GLN A 50 -36.59 -22.70 -41.47
N GLY A 51 -37.35 -23.14 -40.47
CA GLY A 51 -37.15 -24.42 -39.78
C GLY A 51 -38.34 -24.77 -38.90
N GLN A 52 -39.37 -25.34 -39.52
CA GLN A 52 -40.62 -25.82 -38.94
C GLN A 52 -40.40 -26.86 -37.83
N GLY A 53 -41.12 -26.75 -36.71
CA GLY A 53 -42.15 -27.73 -36.29
C GLY A 53 -41.58 -28.79 -35.34
N MET A 54 -42.10 -29.04 -34.15
CA MET A 54 -43.38 -29.71 -33.90
C MET A 54 -43.63 -29.82 -32.38
N HIS A 55 -44.88 -29.54 -31.95
CA HIS A 55 -45.75 -30.30 -31.02
C HIS A 55 -45.19 -30.78 -29.64
N ARG A 56 -45.91 -30.87 -28.51
CA ARG A 56 -47.25 -30.47 -27.99
C ARG A 56 -47.29 -31.05 -26.55
N GLY A 57 -47.93 -30.35 -25.61
CA GLY A 57 -48.60 -30.92 -24.40
C GLY A 57 -47.68 -31.41 -23.27
N GLY A 58 -47.98 -31.26 -21.98
CA GLY A 58 -49.23 -30.97 -21.28
C GLY A 58 -49.50 -32.07 -20.23
N GLY A 59 -49.61 -31.69 -18.94
CA GLY A 59 -50.02 -32.55 -17.81
C GLY A 59 -48.84 -33.09 -16.99
N MET A 60 -48.90 -33.34 -15.68
CA MET A 60 -49.99 -33.37 -14.69
C MET A 60 -49.36 -33.41 -13.29
N MET A 61 -50.15 -33.02 -12.28
CA MET A 61 -49.83 -33.08 -10.85
C MET A 61 -49.60 -34.52 -10.35
N GLY A 62 -48.75 -34.65 -9.33
CA GLY A 62 -48.60 -35.89 -8.55
C GLY A 62 -48.13 -35.57 -7.13
N GLN A 63 -49.08 -35.38 -6.22
CA GLN A 63 -48.86 -35.39 -4.77
C GLN A 63 -48.58 -36.83 -4.33
N GLY A 64 -47.51 -37.04 -3.57
CA GLY A 64 -47.15 -38.32 -2.96
C GLY A 64 -46.63 -38.09 -1.54
N GLN A 65 -47.21 -38.80 -0.60
CA GLN A 65 -47.11 -38.64 0.85
C GLN A 65 -45.82 -39.26 1.41
N ASP A 66 -45.22 -38.54 2.37
CA ASP A 66 -44.90 -38.96 3.73
C ASP A 66 -44.47 -40.42 4.06
N GLN A 67 -43.45 -40.49 4.92
CA GLN A 67 -43.07 -41.53 5.89
C GLN A 67 -42.12 -42.66 5.44
N GLY A 68 -40.84 -42.47 5.80
CA GLY A 68 -39.80 -43.52 5.85
C GLY A 68 -38.69 -43.15 6.82
N MET A 69 -38.74 -43.70 8.04
CA MET A 69 -37.80 -43.50 9.13
C MET A 69 -36.47 -44.27 8.96
N MET A 70 -35.40 -43.66 9.49
CA MET A 70 -34.07 -44.20 9.89
C MET A 70 -33.14 -44.82 8.82
N HIS A 71 -32.06 -44.10 8.50
CA HIS A 71 -30.74 -44.73 8.53
C HIS A 71 -29.71 -43.79 9.16
N GLN A 72 -29.26 -44.16 10.35
CA GLN A 72 -27.98 -43.71 10.91
C GLN A 72 -26.89 -44.19 9.96
N GLY A 73 -26.17 -43.26 9.37
CA GLY A 73 -24.98 -43.52 8.55
C GLY A 73 -24.24 -42.21 8.41
N GLY A 74 -23.07 -42.12 9.05
CA GLY A 74 -22.26 -40.92 9.03
C GLY A 74 -21.93 -40.46 7.62
N MET A 75 -22.10 -39.17 7.39
CA MET A 75 -21.38 -38.41 6.36
C MET A 75 -20.68 -37.25 7.06
N MET A 76 -19.64 -37.60 7.82
CA MET A 76 -18.48 -36.71 7.91
C MET A 76 -17.93 -36.57 6.49
N GLY A 77 -18.00 -35.37 5.93
CA GLY A 77 -17.24 -35.06 4.71
C GLY A 77 -17.94 -34.14 3.74
N GLN A 78 -17.54 -32.86 3.81
CA GLN A 78 -17.08 -32.02 2.68
C GLN A 78 -17.48 -30.54 2.88
N GLY A 79 -17.22 -29.98 4.07
CA GLY A 79 -17.03 -28.54 4.23
C GLY A 79 -15.66 -28.12 3.67
N GLY A 80 -15.45 -28.33 2.37
CA GLY A 80 -14.25 -27.84 1.69
C GLY A 80 -14.15 -26.32 1.86
N MET A 81 -12.98 -25.73 1.66
CA MET A 81 -12.76 -24.28 1.72
C MET A 81 -13.85 -23.48 0.97
N MET A 82 -14.43 -24.06 -0.08
CA MET A 82 -15.52 -23.49 -0.87
C MET A 82 -16.84 -23.30 -0.11
N ALA A 83 -17.19 -24.09 0.91
CA ALA A 83 -18.47 -23.91 1.62
C ALA A 83 -18.48 -22.68 2.54
N ARG A 84 -17.31 -22.26 3.03
CA ARG A 84 -17.15 -21.26 4.09
C ARG A 84 -17.14 -19.80 3.60
N HIS A 85 -17.11 -19.60 2.28
CA HIS A 85 -17.06 -18.28 1.65
C HIS A 85 -18.42 -17.82 1.07
N HIS A 86 -19.46 -18.65 1.11
CA HIS A 86 -20.75 -18.39 0.47
C HIS A 86 -21.91 -18.19 1.45
N ALA A 87 -21.64 -17.73 2.68
CA ALA A 87 -22.74 -17.30 3.54
C ALA A 87 -23.51 -16.18 2.81
N GLU A 88 -24.82 -16.33 2.73
CA GLU A 88 -25.69 -15.35 2.08
C GLU A 88 -25.57 -14.02 2.82
N ILE A 89 -25.29 -12.95 2.09
CA ILE A 89 -25.12 -11.61 2.67
C ILE A 89 -26.49 -11.17 3.20
N PRO A 90 -26.61 -10.79 4.50
CA PRO A 90 -27.86 -10.26 5.03
C PRO A 90 -28.33 -9.04 4.23
N ALA A 91 -29.65 -8.87 4.13
CA ALA A 91 -30.25 -7.86 3.26
C ALA A 91 -29.81 -6.43 3.63
N GLU A 92 -29.52 -6.16 4.90
CA GLU A 92 -28.99 -4.88 5.37
C GLU A 92 -27.58 -4.54 4.85
N TYR A 93 -26.79 -5.54 4.42
CA TYR A 93 -25.44 -5.33 3.89
C TYR A 93 -25.34 -5.50 2.37
N ALA A 94 -26.27 -6.24 1.74
CA ALA A 94 -26.16 -6.72 0.37
C ALA A 94 -25.90 -5.61 -0.67
N ASP A 95 -26.53 -4.44 -0.49
CA ASP A 95 -26.47 -3.31 -1.42
C ASP A 95 -25.52 -2.19 -0.93
N LEU A 96 -24.77 -2.42 0.15
CA LEU A 96 -23.81 -1.41 0.63
C LEU A 96 -22.65 -1.25 -0.35
N VAL A 97 -22.34 0.01 -0.62
CA VAL A 97 -21.18 0.47 -1.37
C VAL A 97 -20.40 1.40 -0.44
N ASN A 98 -19.08 1.34 -0.48
CA ASN A 98 -18.27 2.21 0.36
C ASN A 98 -18.58 3.69 0.05
N PRO A 99 -19.13 4.47 1.00
CA PRO A 99 -19.45 5.87 0.77
C PRO A 99 -18.21 6.77 0.84
N ILE A 100 -17.08 6.26 1.37
CA ILE A 100 -15.82 6.98 1.53
C ILE A 100 -14.94 6.76 0.31
N ALA A 101 -14.56 7.85 -0.34
CA ALA A 101 -13.62 7.81 -1.46
C ALA A 101 -12.25 7.26 -0.99
N ALA A 102 -11.64 6.39 -1.79
CA ALA A 102 -10.31 5.83 -1.54
C ALA A 102 -9.20 6.86 -1.86
N ASP A 103 -9.22 8.00 -1.17
CA ASP A 103 -8.18 9.03 -1.25
C ASP A 103 -7.05 8.80 -0.24
N GLU A 104 -5.99 9.61 -0.31
CA GLU A 104 -4.81 9.49 0.56
C GLU A 104 -5.18 9.55 2.05
N ALA A 105 -6.19 10.34 2.43
CA ALA A 105 -6.61 10.46 3.82
C ALA A 105 -7.34 9.19 4.30
N SER A 106 -8.25 8.65 3.49
CA SER A 106 -8.92 7.37 3.77
C SER A 106 -7.92 6.22 3.84
N LEU A 107 -6.99 6.15 2.89
CA LEU A 107 -5.94 5.12 2.89
C LEU A 107 -5.02 5.23 4.10
N GLY A 108 -4.69 6.45 4.56
CA GLY A 108 -3.90 6.68 5.76
C GLY A 108 -4.59 6.18 7.03
N ARG A 109 -5.86 6.55 7.24
CA ARG A 109 -6.66 6.05 8.38
C ARG A 109 -6.89 4.55 8.33
N GLY A 110 -7.11 4.02 7.12
CA GLY A 110 -7.28 2.60 6.87
C GLY A 110 -6.01 1.80 7.17
N ALA A 111 -4.84 2.33 6.79
CA ALA A 111 -3.55 1.74 7.16
C ALA A 111 -3.39 1.68 8.67
N GLU A 112 -3.84 2.71 9.40
CA GLU A 112 -3.73 2.76 10.85
C GLU A 112 -4.50 1.68 11.55
N SER A 113 -5.78 1.60 11.21
CA SER A 113 -6.65 0.56 11.71
C SER A 113 -6.16 -0.83 11.28
N TYR A 114 -5.67 -0.98 10.05
CA TYR A 114 -5.17 -2.26 9.56
C TYR A 114 -3.96 -2.76 10.36
N THR A 115 -2.95 -1.92 10.59
CA THR A 115 -1.76 -2.32 11.33
C THR A 115 -2.08 -2.65 12.79
N LEU A 116 -2.96 -1.87 13.43
CA LEU A 116 -3.34 -2.09 14.83
C LEU A 116 -4.15 -3.37 15.03
N TYR A 117 -5.09 -3.65 14.11
CA TYR A 117 -6.14 -4.64 14.36
C TYR A 117 -6.08 -5.86 13.44
N CYS A 118 -5.56 -5.73 12.22
CA CYS A 118 -5.68 -6.75 11.17
C CYS A 118 -4.36 -7.46 10.88
N ALA A 119 -3.24 -6.73 10.86
CA ALA A 119 -1.94 -7.21 10.38
C ALA A 119 -1.36 -8.38 11.20
N THR A 120 -1.69 -8.48 12.49
CA THR A 120 -1.22 -9.60 13.34
C THR A 120 -1.68 -10.97 12.83
N CYS A 121 -2.86 -11.05 12.21
CA CYS A 121 -3.40 -12.28 11.61
C CYS A 121 -3.22 -12.29 10.09
N HIS A 122 -3.51 -11.18 9.42
CA HIS A 122 -3.52 -11.12 7.95
C HIS A 122 -2.17 -10.77 7.32
N GLY A 123 -1.17 -10.41 8.12
CA GLY A 123 0.15 -9.97 7.66
C GLY A 123 0.14 -8.52 7.16
N GLU A 124 1.31 -7.87 7.14
CA GLU A 124 1.43 -6.48 6.66
C GLU A 124 1.06 -6.35 5.17
N SER A 125 1.32 -7.39 4.38
CA SER A 125 1.01 -7.44 2.95
C SER A 125 -0.42 -7.91 2.65
N GLY A 126 -1.20 -8.29 3.68
CA GLY A 126 -2.54 -8.84 3.51
C GLY A 126 -2.57 -10.23 2.88
N MET A 127 -1.49 -11.01 2.99
CA MET A 127 -1.35 -12.33 2.38
C MET A 127 -1.77 -13.50 3.28
N GLY A 128 -2.24 -13.21 4.50
CA GLY A 128 -2.63 -14.23 5.48
C GLY A 128 -1.46 -14.87 6.21
N ASP A 129 -0.31 -14.22 6.20
CA ASP A 129 0.97 -14.66 6.75
C ASP A 129 1.34 -13.95 8.07
N GLY A 130 0.35 -13.38 8.75
CA GLY A 130 0.56 -12.74 10.04
C GLY A 130 1.02 -13.73 11.12
N PRO A 131 1.82 -13.30 12.11
CA PRO A 131 2.39 -14.19 13.13
C PRO A 131 1.34 -14.96 13.94
N ALA A 132 0.17 -14.37 14.20
CA ALA A 132 -0.94 -15.05 14.86
C ALA A 132 -1.73 -15.97 13.90
N GLY A 133 -1.73 -15.65 12.60
CA GLY A 133 -2.49 -16.36 11.57
C GLY A 133 -2.03 -17.80 11.36
N ALA A 134 -0.74 -18.10 11.58
CA ALA A 134 -0.16 -19.43 11.39
C ALA A 134 -0.76 -20.52 12.30
N ALA A 135 -1.39 -20.13 13.42
CA ALA A 135 -1.99 -21.04 14.40
C ALA A 135 -3.52 -21.16 14.27
N LEU A 136 -4.15 -20.44 13.34
CA LEU A 136 -5.61 -20.41 13.17
C LEU A 136 -6.09 -21.47 12.16
N ASP A 137 -7.24 -22.07 12.46
CA ASP A 137 -7.98 -22.93 11.52
C ASP A 137 -9.43 -22.40 11.41
N PRO A 138 -9.87 -21.96 10.23
CA PRO A 138 -9.09 -21.81 9.00
C PRO A 138 -8.03 -20.70 9.13
N ALA A 139 -6.94 -20.84 8.37
CA ALA A 139 -5.95 -19.78 8.23
C ALA A 139 -6.56 -18.51 7.61
N PRO A 140 -6.07 -17.31 7.96
CA PRO A 140 -6.53 -16.07 7.35
C PRO A 140 -6.35 -16.07 5.83
N ALA A 141 -7.35 -15.57 5.10
CA ALA A 141 -7.28 -15.49 3.64
C ALA A 141 -6.28 -14.41 3.17
N PRO A 142 -5.72 -14.54 1.94
CA PRO A 142 -4.93 -13.48 1.32
C PRO A 142 -5.87 -12.35 0.85
N ILE A 143 -6.22 -11.47 1.79
CA ILE A 143 -7.17 -10.37 1.62
C ILE A 143 -6.72 -9.32 0.62
N ALA A 144 -5.42 -9.15 0.38
CA ALA A 144 -4.93 -8.30 -0.70
C ALA A 144 -5.51 -8.74 -2.06
N HIS A 145 -5.59 -10.05 -2.32
CA HIS A 145 -6.17 -10.58 -3.56
C HIS A 145 -7.68 -10.76 -3.47
N THR A 146 -8.18 -11.35 -2.39
CA THR A 146 -9.59 -11.71 -2.30
C THR A 146 -10.52 -10.50 -2.18
N SER A 147 -10.06 -9.40 -1.57
CA SER A 147 -10.84 -8.16 -1.50
C SER A 147 -11.26 -7.65 -2.88
N GLN A 148 -10.40 -7.77 -3.90
CA GLN A 148 -10.69 -7.31 -5.26
C GLN A 148 -11.88 -8.01 -5.91
N MET A 149 -12.20 -9.23 -5.47
CA MET A 149 -13.25 -10.07 -6.06
C MET A 149 -14.57 -10.03 -5.27
N LEU A 150 -14.55 -9.43 -4.07
CA LEU A 150 -15.70 -9.38 -3.17
C LEU A 150 -16.37 -8.01 -3.23
N SER A 151 -17.68 -7.98 -3.02
CA SER A 151 -18.44 -6.73 -2.93
C SER A 151 -18.11 -5.97 -1.65
N ASP A 152 -18.32 -4.66 -1.67
CA ASP A 152 -18.13 -3.80 -0.49
C ASP A 152 -19.04 -4.23 0.66
N GLY A 153 -20.32 -4.49 0.39
CA GLY A 153 -21.25 -5.02 1.38
C GLY A 153 -20.78 -6.34 2.03
N TYR A 154 -20.19 -7.25 1.26
CA TYR A 154 -19.63 -8.49 1.81
C TYR A 154 -18.45 -8.18 2.74
N LEU A 155 -17.50 -7.36 2.30
CA LEU A 155 -16.32 -7.02 3.08
C LEU A 155 -16.69 -6.27 4.37
N PHE A 156 -17.64 -5.33 4.27
CA PHE A 156 -18.13 -4.57 5.40
C PHE A 156 -18.84 -5.47 6.41
N TRP A 157 -19.70 -6.37 5.96
CA TRP A 157 -20.34 -7.37 6.82
C TRP A 157 -19.31 -8.26 7.53
N ARG A 158 -18.32 -8.80 6.79
CA ARG A 158 -17.23 -9.63 7.33
C ARG A 158 -16.45 -8.92 8.44
N ILE A 159 -16.16 -7.63 8.27
CA ILE A 159 -15.43 -6.85 9.27
C ILE A 159 -16.35 -6.53 10.46
N THR A 160 -17.58 -6.12 10.18
CA THR A 160 -18.57 -5.71 11.18
C THR A 160 -18.88 -6.85 12.15
N GLU A 161 -19.17 -8.05 11.65
CA GLU A 161 -19.64 -9.20 12.44
C GLU A 161 -18.57 -10.27 12.68
N GLY A 162 -17.39 -10.11 12.11
CA GLY A 162 -16.26 -11.01 12.31
C GLY A 162 -16.46 -12.41 11.70
N GLY A 163 -15.88 -13.40 12.35
CA GLY A 163 -15.74 -14.77 11.87
C GLY A 163 -16.91 -15.71 12.17
N SER A 164 -17.91 -15.27 12.94
CA SER A 164 -19.00 -16.11 13.46
C SER A 164 -19.78 -16.82 12.36
N HIS A 165 -20.14 -16.10 11.29
CA HIS A 165 -20.87 -16.63 10.14
C HIS A 165 -20.03 -17.51 9.20
N PHE A 166 -18.72 -17.61 9.47
CA PHE A 166 -17.73 -18.23 8.59
C PHE A 166 -16.84 -19.24 9.29
N GLU A 167 -17.16 -19.54 10.56
CA GLU A 167 -16.42 -20.46 11.42
C GLU A 167 -14.92 -20.10 11.49
N THR A 168 -14.61 -18.80 11.64
CA THR A 168 -13.23 -18.32 11.79
C THR A 168 -13.02 -17.62 13.14
N ALA A 169 -11.77 -17.50 13.55
CA ALA A 169 -11.39 -16.78 14.77
C ALA A 169 -11.38 -15.24 14.62
N MET A 170 -11.89 -14.70 13.50
CA MET A 170 -11.88 -13.25 13.26
C MET A 170 -12.79 -12.53 14.27
N PRO A 171 -12.29 -11.52 15.01
CA PRO A 171 -13.09 -10.76 15.98
C PRO A 171 -14.23 -9.97 15.32
N VAL A 172 -15.22 -9.62 16.12
CA VAL A 172 -16.30 -8.68 15.78
C VAL A 172 -15.75 -7.26 15.90
N TRP A 173 -15.58 -6.53 14.79
CA TRP A 173 -14.90 -5.23 14.84
C TRP A 173 -15.82 -4.04 15.09
N GLN A 174 -17.14 -4.18 14.94
CA GLN A 174 -18.06 -3.07 15.19
C GLN A 174 -18.10 -2.59 16.66
N GLU A 175 -17.53 -3.37 17.58
CA GLU A 175 -17.40 -3.01 19.00
C GLU A 175 -16.17 -2.12 19.27
N VAL A 176 -15.24 -2.04 18.32
CA VAL A 176 -13.94 -1.34 18.47
C VAL A 176 -13.76 -0.25 17.42
N LEU A 177 -14.13 -0.52 16.17
CA LEU A 177 -14.05 0.39 15.04
C LEU A 177 -15.44 0.97 14.76
N ASP A 178 -15.52 2.29 14.60
CA ASP A 178 -16.73 2.91 14.05
C ASP A 178 -16.91 2.58 12.55
N GLU A 179 -18.04 2.97 11.99
CA GLU A 179 -18.40 2.65 10.60
C GLU A 179 -17.40 3.23 9.59
N ASP A 180 -16.98 4.48 9.77
CA ASP A 180 -16.03 5.14 8.87
C ASP A 180 -14.67 4.43 8.89
N ALA A 181 -14.17 4.05 10.07
CA ALA A 181 -12.92 3.30 10.19
C ALA A 181 -13.00 1.93 9.49
N ARG A 182 -14.14 1.24 9.56
CA ARG A 182 -14.33 -0.04 8.84
C ARG A 182 -14.30 0.18 7.31
N TRP A 183 -14.88 1.26 6.82
CA TRP A 183 -14.81 1.64 5.39
C TRP A 183 -13.40 2.04 4.95
N ASP A 184 -12.68 2.79 5.77
CA ASP A 184 -11.28 3.16 5.52
C ASP A 184 -10.37 1.93 5.45
N VAL A 185 -10.56 0.96 6.35
CA VAL A 185 -9.84 -0.33 6.31
C VAL A 185 -10.10 -1.08 5.01
N ILE A 186 -11.34 -1.10 4.50
CA ILE A 186 -11.66 -1.75 3.22
C ILE A 186 -10.92 -1.06 2.07
N ASN A 187 -10.89 0.28 2.05
CA ASN A 187 -10.12 1.03 1.04
C ASN A 187 -8.64 0.67 1.08
N TYR A 188 -8.04 0.63 2.28
CA TYR A 188 -6.64 0.24 2.45
C TYR A 188 -6.40 -1.23 2.03
N MET A 189 -7.23 -2.17 2.46
CA MET A 189 -7.14 -3.58 2.06
C MET A 189 -7.18 -3.76 0.54
N ARG A 190 -8.07 -3.01 -0.14
CA ARG A 190 -8.14 -3.03 -1.60
C ARG A 190 -6.87 -2.46 -2.24
N SER A 191 -6.29 -1.42 -1.64
CA SER A 191 -5.06 -0.82 -2.15
C SER A 191 -3.83 -1.74 -2.08
N LEU A 192 -3.79 -2.67 -1.12
CA LEU A 192 -2.75 -3.71 -1.01
C LEU A 192 -2.73 -4.63 -2.23
N GLY A 193 -3.91 -4.95 -2.76
CA GLY A 193 -4.10 -5.83 -3.91
C GLY A 193 -3.83 -5.18 -5.26
N SER A 194 -4.15 -3.90 -5.39
CA SER A 194 -3.98 -3.13 -6.62
C SER A 194 -2.57 -2.57 -6.81
N GLY A 195 -1.67 -2.78 -5.82
CA GLY A 195 -0.33 -2.18 -5.81
C GLY A 195 -0.36 -0.65 -5.64
N THR A 196 -1.51 -0.10 -5.23
CA THR A 196 -1.70 1.34 -5.01
C THR A 196 -1.04 1.80 -3.71
N VAL A 197 -0.92 0.90 -2.73
CA VAL A 197 0.03 1.03 -1.63
C VAL A 197 1.14 0.00 -1.85
N GLY A 198 2.40 0.45 -1.85
CA GLY A 198 3.54 -0.46 -1.92
C GLY A 198 3.50 -1.47 -0.78
N ARG A 199 3.92 -2.71 -1.04
CA ARG A 199 4.06 -3.77 -0.03
C ARG A 199 4.89 -3.24 1.15
N GLY A 200 4.25 -2.95 2.27
CA GLY A 200 4.91 -2.49 3.52
C GLY A 200 4.59 -1.06 3.95
N MET A 201 3.31 -0.69 4.10
CA MET A 201 2.92 0.67 4.53
C MET A 201 1.96 0.62 5.73
N GLY A 202 2.49 0.55 6.96
CA GLY A 202 1.74 0.81 8.19
C GLY A 202 1.55 2.32 8.45
N PRO A 203 0.79 2.72 9.49
CA PRO A 203 0.40 4.11 9.73
C PRO A 203 1.51 4.94 10.36
N GLY A 204 1.94 5.94 9.61
CA GLY A 204 2.31 7.24 10.14
C GLY A 204 1.46 8.29 9.42
N PRO A 205 1.21 9.45 10.03
CA PRO A 205 0.34 10.47 9.44
C PRO A 205 0.97 10.99 8.15
N ARG A 206 0.31 10.79 7.01
CA ARG A 206 0.70 11.39 5.72
C ARG A 206 -0.42 12.29 5.24
N THR A 207 -0.30 13.58 5.56
CA THR A 207 -1.03 14.62 4.83
C THR A 207 -0.17 15.08 3.67
N GLY A 208 -0.49 14.59 2.47
CA GLY A 208 -0.25 15.26 1.19
C GLY A 208 1.15 15.14 0.62
N GLN A 209 1.28 14.39 -0.47
CA GLN A 209 2.34 14.56 -1.48
C GLN A 209 3.77 14.77 -0.89
N GLY A 210 4.30 13.79 -0.14
CA GLY A 210 5.66 13.92 0.38
C GLY A 210 6.12 12.95 1.48
N ALA A 211 5.26 12.19 2.13
CA ALA A 211 5.64 11.65 3.45
C ALA A 211 6.31 10.25 3.50
N ALA A 212 6.99 9.79 2.46
CA ALA A 212 8.11 8.82 2.61
C ALA A 212 9.48 9.49 2.39
N VAL A 213 9.45 10.75 1.96
CA VAL A 213 10.61 11.58 1.69
C VAL A 213 10.90 12.38 2.98
N GLU A 214 9.91 12.71 3.82
CA GLU A 214 10.06 13.65 4.95
C GLU A 214 10.94 13.23 6.15
N ASP A 215 11.17 11.95 6.46
CA ASP A 215 11.99 11.59 7.64
C ASP A 215 13.50 11.77 7.38
N HIS A 216 13.96 11.41 6.19
CA HIS A 216 15.32 11.73 5.77
C HIS A 216 15.42 13.08 5.07
N THR A 217 14.42 13.58 4.36
CA THR A 217 14.58 14.80 3.54
C THR A 217 14.78 16.06 4.36
N ALA A 218 14.07 16.21 5.47
CA ALA A 218 14.30 17.34 6.36
C ALA A 218 15.71 17.27 6.99
N MET A 219 16.12 16.07 7.40
CA MET A 219 17.45 15.81 7.97
C MET A 219 18.57 16.02 6.94
N LEU A 220 18.44 15.45 5.74
CA LEU A 220 19.40 15.53 4.65
C LEU A 220 19.47 16.96 4.10
N ALA A 221 18.35 17.66 3.99
CA ALA A 221 18.34 19.08 3.63
C ALA A 221 19.06 19.92 4.69
N ALA A 222 18.81 19.68 5.98
CA ALA A 222 19.52 20.35 7.07
C ALA A 222 21.02 20.01 7.06
N ALA A 223 21.38 18.76 6.79
CA ALA A 223 22.77 18.32 6.68
C ALA A 223 23.49 18.94 5.47
N MET A 224 22.80 19.11 4.34
CA MET A 224 23.32 19.82 3.17
C MET A 224 23.47 21.32 3.43
N GLU A 225 22.50 21.94 4.12
CA GLU A 225 22.58 23.35 4.52
C GLU A 225 23.72 23.60 5.52
N ALA A 226 23.94 22.67 6.45
CA ALA A 226 25.07 22.66 7.36
C ALA A 226 26.41 22.32 6.68
N GLY A 227 26.38 21.83 5.43
CA GLY A 227 27.56 21.37 4.69
C GLY A 227 28.15 20.06 5.21
N ALA A 228 27.39 19.30 6.01
CA ALA A 228 27.78 18.00 6.56
C ALA A 228 27.74 16.87 5.51
N ILE A 229 26.92 17.03 4.46
CA ILE A 229 26.85 16.09 3.33
C ILE A 229 26.66 16.83 1.98
N THR A 230 26.99 16.18 0.87
CA THR A 230 26.73 16.63 -0.50
C THR A 230 25.41 16.04 -1.05
N GLN A 231 24.94 16.57 -2.18
CA GLN A 231 23.78 16.01 -2.89
C GLN A 231 24.00 14.53 -3.28
N GLU A 232 25.20 14.18 -3.75
CA GLU A 232 25.52 12.80 -4.15
C GLU A 232 25.50 11.84 -2.96
N GLU A 233 25.87 12.33 -1.78
CA GLU A 233 25.80 11.58 -0.52
C GLU A 233 24.37 11.43 -0.02
N ALA A 234 23.53 12.46 -0.16
CA ALA A 234 22.10 12.36 0.12
C ALA A 234 21.43 11.33 -0.80
N ASP A 235 21.72 11.39 -2.11
CA ASP A 235 21.20 10.43 -3.08
C ASP A 235 21.67 8.99 -2.78
N LEU A 236 22.92 8.82 -2.34
CA LEU A 236 23.44 7.51 -1.92
C LEU A 236 22.72 7.00 -0.67
N PHE A 237 22.55 7.87 0.32
CA PHE A 237 21.88 7.57 1.56
C PHE A 237 20.46 7.07 1.32
N GLU A 238 19.69 7.75 0.46
CA GLU A 238 18.35 7.33 0.06
C GLU A 238 18.35 6.00 -0.69
N ARG A 239 19.26 5.81 -1.66
CA ARG A 239 19.35 4.54 -2.42
C ARG A 239 19.64 3.34 -1.51
N VAL A 240 20.59 3.48 -0.59
CA VAL A 240 20.96 2.39 0.33
C VAL A 240 19.81 2.10 1.29
N HIS A 241 19.17 3.12 1.85
CA HIS A 241 17.97 2.90 2.68
C HIS A 241 16.83 2.23 1.93
N ALA A 242 16.61 2.59 0.66
CA ALA A 242 15.61 1.92 -0.19
C ALA A 242 15.94 0.43 -0.33
N VAL A 243 17.18 0.08 -0.72
CA VAL A 243 17.61 -1.33 -0.85
C VAL A 243 17.45 -2.10 0.47
N LEU A 244 17.88 -1.52 1.59
CA LEU A 244 17.80 -2.16 2.90
C LEU A 244 16.34 -2.31 3.39
N SER A 245 15.47 -1.35 3.06
CA SER A 245 14.05 -1.42 3.39
C SER A 245 13.32 -2.49 2.57
N GLU A 246 13.56 -2.54 1.26
CA GLU A 246 12.86 -3.43 0.32
C GLU A 246 13.27 -4.90 0.46
N GLN A 247 14.56 -5.15 0.71
CA GLN A 247 15.10 -6.51 0.73
C GLN A 247 15.24 -7.09 2.15
N TYR A 248 15.44 -6.23 3.15
CA TYR A 248 15.78 -6.66 4.51
C TYR A 248 14.81 -6.14 5.58
N GLY A 249 13.77 -5.38 5.20
CA GLY A 249 12.73 -4.90 6.12
C GLY A 249 13.23 -3.94 7.21
N VAL A 250 14.42 -3.36 7.05
CA VAL A 250 15.11 -2.63 8.13
C VAL A 250 14.50 -1.25 8.39
N GLY A 251 13.81 -0.67 7.41
CA GLY A 251 13.09 0.60 7.57
C GLY A 251 12.06 0.60 8.70
N ASN A 252 11.57 -0.58 9.12
CA ASN A 252 10.56 -0.71 10.18
C ASN A 252 11.11 -1.17 11.54
N MET A 253 12.39 -1.56 11.64
CA MET A 253 12.95 -2.08 12.91
C MET A 253 13.41 -0.99 13.87
N ALA A 254 13.81 0.19 13.37
CA ALA A 254 14.05 1.37 14.21
C ALA A 254 12.78 1.87 14.93
N MET A 255 11.61 1.58 14.36
CA MET A 255 10.30 2.05 14.84
C MET A 255 9.60 1.07 15.80
N GLN A 256 10.05 -0.19 15.88
CA GLN A 256 9.40 -1.23 16.70
C GLN A 256 9.76 -1.21 18.20
N GLY A 257 10.42 -0.16 18.70
CA GLY A 257 10.57 0.05 20.15
C GLY A 257 11.26 -1.10 20.90
N MET A 258 12.04 -1.93 20.22
CA MET A 258 12.96 -2.84 20.89
C MET A 258 14.01 -1.96 21.57
N GLY A 259 14.02 -1.91 22.91
CA GLY A 259 14.84 -1.02 23.74
C GLY A 259 16.37 -1.21 23.65
N MET A 260 16.91 -1.24 22.44
CA MET A 260 18.33 -1.28 22.11
C MET A 260 18.83 0.16 22.00
N GLN A 261 19.49 0.65 23.05
CA GLN A 261 20.07 2.00 23.07
C GLN A 261 21.22 2.12 22.04
N GLY A 262 21.23 3.20 21.25
CA GLY A 262 22.32 3.76 20.42
C GLY A 262 23.27 2.77 19.72
N ARG A 263 24.19 2.17 20.48
CA ARG A 263 25.18 1.21 19.94
C ARG A 263 24.55 -0.07 19.38
N GLY A 264 23.39 -0.48 19.90
CA GLY A 264 22.68 -1.68 19.40
C GLY A 264 22.14 -1.49 17.99
N MET A 265 21.59 -0.31 17.71
CA MET A 265 21.06 0.05 16.39
C MET A 265 22.17 0.23 15.35
N GLN A 266 23.28 0.87 15.72
CA GLN A 266 24.45 1.01 14.84
C GLN A 266 25.06 -0.35 14.47
N ALA A 267 25.19 -1.26 15.44
CA ALA A 267 25.70 -2.61 15.19
C ALA A 267 24.78 -3.42 14.27
N MET A 268 23.47 -3.26 14.42
CA MET A 268 22.48 -3.87 13.54
C MET A 268 22.56 -3.31 12.12
N GLN A 269 22.57 -1.98 11.97
CA GLN A 269 22.66 -1.32 10.67
C GLN A 269 23.90 -1.76 9.91
N ARG A 270 25.04 -1.85 10.62
CA ARG A 270 26.28 -2.38 10.06
C ARG A 270 26.15 -3.84 9.62
N ALA A 271 25.58 -4.71 10.46
CA ALA A 271 25.41 -6.12 10.14
C ALA A 271 24.49 -6.35 8.92
N VAL A 272 23.43 -5.55 8.77
CA VAL A 272 22.52 -5.61 7.62
C VAL A 272 23.21 -5.08 6.36
N THR A 273 23.91 -3.95 6.46
CA THR A 273 24.66 -3.40 5.31
C THR A 273 25.74 -4.38 4.84
N GLU A 274 26.45 -5.03 5.76
CA GLU A 274 27.42 -6.10 5.46
C GLU A 274 26.76 -7.35 4.84
N GLN A 275 25.51 -7.65 5.18
CA GLN A 275 24.74 -8.71 4.54
C GLN A 275 24.34 -8.32 3.11
N ALA A 276 23.90 -7.08 2.89
CA ALA A 276 23.56 -6.56 1.56
C ALA A 276 24.78 -6.54 0.61
N VAL A 277 25.98 -6.28 1.11
CA VAL A 277 27.22 -6.43 0.33
C VAL A 277 27.49 -7.90 -0.03
N ARG A 278 27.32 -8.83 0.93
CA ARG A 278 27.52 -10.27 0.70
C ARG A 278 26.55 -10.83 -0.34
N ASP A 279 25.33 -10.31 -0.37
CA ASP A 279 24.28 -10.71 -1.31
C ASP A 279 24.41 -10.01 -2.67
N GLY A 280 25.36 -9.08 -2.82
CA GLY A 280 25.61 -8.32 -4.05
C GLY A 280 24.57 -7.22 -4.33
N ALA A 281 23.74 -6.88 -3.34
CA ALA A 281 22.76 -5.81 -3.44
C ALA A 281 23.39 -4.42 -3.30
N LEU A 282 24.54 -4.33 -2.60
CA LEU A 282 25.35 -3.11 -2.45
C LEU A 282 26.82 -3.41 -2.77
N THR A 283 27.55 -2.39 -3.22
CA THR A 283 29.01 -2.49 -3.27
C THR A 283 29.63 -2.23 -1.89
N GLN A 284 30.85 -2.71 -1.67
CA GLN A 284 31.59 -2.38 -0.43
C GLN A 284 31.81 -0.86 -0.31
N GLU A 285 32.02 -0.17 -1.44
CA GLU A 285 32.17 1.28 -1.49
C GLU A 285 30.89 2.00 -1.05
N ASP A 286 29.72 1.57 -1.52
CA ASP A 286 28.43 2.13 -1.09
C ASP A 286 28.21 1.93 0.41
N ALA A 287 28.55 0.75 0.95
CA ALA A 287 28.40 0.43 2.36
C ALA A 287 29.31 1.26 3.27
N ASP A 288 30.58 1.41 2.88
CA ASP A 288 31.56 2.22 3.61
C ASP A 288 31.12 3.69 3.61
N ARG A 289 30.74 4.20 2.44
CA ARG A 289 30.32 5.58 2.26
C ARG A 289 29.02 5.90 3.01
N PHE A 290 28.09 4.95 3.02
CA PHE A 290 26.85 5.04 3.77
C PHE A 290 27.08 5.10 5.29
N THR A 291 28.05 4.32 5.79
CA THR A 291 28.44 4.34 7.21
C THR A 291 29.05 5.70 7.59
N GLU A 292 29.94 6.25 6.75
CA GLU A 292 30.51 7.58 6.97
C GLU A 292 29.46 8.68 7.02
N ILE A 293 28.41 8.59 6.20
CA ILE A 293 27.31 9.56 6.20
C ILE A 293 26.52 9.46 7.52
N HIS A 294 26.22 8.24 7.99
CA HIS A 294 25.54 8.03 9.27
C HIS A 294 26.33 8.62 10.44
N ASP A 295 27.63 8.37 10.51
CA ASP A 295 28.48 8.87 11.59
C ASP A 295 28.48 10.40 11.62
N ARG A 296 28.58 11.07 10.47
CA ARG A 296 28.52 12.55 10.40
C ARG A 296 27.16 13.10 10.82
N LEU A 297 26.06 12.47 10.41
CA LEU A 297 24.72 12.91 10.79
C LEU A 297 24.49 12.78 12.31
N ILE A 298 25.06 11.75 12.95
CA ILE A 298 25.02 11.57 14.40
C ILE A 298 25.90 12.61 15.12
N GLU A 299 27.10 12.90 14.61
CA GLU A 299 28.00 13.92 15.16
C GLU A 299 27.38 15.32 15.13
N GLU A 300 26.63 15.65 14.07
CA GLU A 300 25.89 16.90 13.93
C GLU A 300 24.58 16.93 14.74
N GLY A 301 24.23 15.83 15.43
CA GLY A 301 22.99 15.72 16.20
C GLY A 301 21.73 15.70 15.34
N LEU A 302 21.87 15.42 14.05
CA LEU A 302 20.79 15.30 13.08
C LEU A 302 20.18 13.89 13.07
N MET A 303 20.85 12.92 13.69
CA MET A 303 20.42 11.51 13.83
C MET A 303 20.78 10.98 15.22
N GLN A 304 19.96 10.08 15.80
CA GLN A 304 20.11 9.53 17.16
C GLN A 304 20.27 8.01 17.18
#